data_AF-A0A497CMQ8-F1
#
_entry.id   AF-A0A497CMQ8-F1
#
_cell.length_a   1.000
_cell.length_b   1.000
_cell.length_c   1.000
_cell.angle_alpha   90.00
_cell.angle_beta   90.00
_cell.angle_gamma   90.00
#
_symmetry.space_group_name_H-M   'P 1'
#
loop_
_entity.id
_entity.type
_entity.pdbx_description
1 polymer ?
#
loop_
_entity_poly.entity_id
_entity_poly.type
_entity_poly.pdbx_seq_one_letter_code
_entity_poly.pdbx_strand_id
1 'polypeptide(L)'
;MIWALLITMLIKMIAGPEQLFTVPKLEKEIKTHISDKERKKELLSIVKTAKKEIKAFNKETDKAKKKLKKLTNSRDDELDEIKTLFDVNFESRKKFQKSMVDKRLEMQSLMTDEEWKNVIENAVSPTGKIERKADKEDDKFDKQVDKLMEDINKSIQKKVMDSLRKEHVVVAFNNYNEALKTHIEEGLSISYENNEVARKRTATREELMEIYIQQNELRNVVYNEFLELYKTILAFTTKNERRAIRSELKKMFD
;
A
#
# COMPACT_ATOMS: atom_id res chain seq x y z
N MET A 1 -21.02 2.71 3.46
CA MET A 1 -20.21 1.47 3.32
C MET A 1 -19.28 1.45 2.12
N ILE A 2 -19.58 2.13 0.99
CA ILE A 2 -18.66 2.26 -0.16
C ILE A 2 -17.37 3.03 0.22
N TRP A 3 -17.48 4.03 1.10
CA TRP A 3 -16.35 4.82 1.60
C TRP A 3 -15.31 4.03 2.43
N ALA A 4 -15.73 2.99 3.17
CA ALA A 4 -14.79 2.23 4.00
C ALA A 4 -13.80 1.36 3.19
N LEU A 5 -14.11 1.07 1.92
CA LEU A 5 -13.29 0.24 1.04
C LEU A 5 -12.38 1.05 0.09
N LEU A 6 -12.75 2.29 -0.26
CA LEU A 6 -11.84 3.25 -0.89
C LEU A 6 -10.69 3.62 0.07
N ILE A 7 -10.97 3.65 1.38
CA ILE A 7 -9.94 3.75 2.41
C ILE A 7 -8.99 2.54 2.38
N THR A 8 -9.49 1.33 2.14
CA THR A 8 -8.63 0.14 1.99
C THR A 8 -7.77 0.16 0.73
N MET A 9 -8.15 0.89 -0.33
CA MET A 9 -7.36 1.03 -1.57
C MET A 9 -6.04 1.75 -1.34
N LEU A 10 -6.09 2.89 -0.64
CA LEU A 10 -4.87 3.60 -0.25
C LEU A 10 -4.22 3.01 0.99
N ILE A 11 -4.94 2.31 1.88
CA ILE A 11 -4.29 1.53 2.93
C ILE A 11 -3.56 0.33 2.30
N LYS A 12 -4.02 -0.30 1.22
CA LYS A 12 -3.24 -1.33 0.51
C LYS A 12 -2.05 -0.70 -0.25
N MET A 13 -2.20 0.48 -0.84
CA MET A 13 -1.09 1.18 -1.54
C MET A 13 -0.08 1.90 -0.63
N ILE A 14 -0.51 2.43 0.53
CA ILE A 14 0.30 3.23 1.45
C ILE A 14 0.59 2.46 2.76
N ALA A 15 -0.18 1.43 3.10
CA ALA A 15 -0.03 0.66 4.33
C ALA A 15 -0.25 -0.86 4.12
N GLY A 16 0.00 -1.35 2.89
CA GLY A 16 -0.40 -2.69 2.44
C GLY A 16 0.13 -3.84 3.27
N PRO A 17 -0.32 -5.08 2.98
CA PRO A 17 -0.05 -6.29 3.76
C PRO A 17 1.43 -6.68 3.89
N GLU A 18 2.32 -5.87 3.32
CA GLU A 18 3.76 -5.93 3.18
C GLU A 18 4.59 -5.85 4.47
N GLN A 19 3.98 -5.91 5.65
CA GLN A 19 4.80 -5.96 6.84
C GLN A 19 5.31 -7.40 6.96
N LEU A 20 6.62 -7.60 7.05
CA LEU A 20 7.20 -8.94 7.32
C LEU A 20 6.63 -9.60 8.61
N PHE A 21 5.83 -8.84 9.37
CA PHE A 21 5.13 -9.20 10.60
C PHE A 21 3.60 -9.34 10.51
N THR A 22 2.99 -9.37 9.33
CA THR A 22 1.52 -9.50 9.18
C THR A 22 1.00 -10.93 9.24
N VAL A 23 1.81 -11.89 9.70
CA VAL A 23 1.34 -13.27 9.96
C VAL A 23 0.07 -13.23 10.84
N PRO A 24 -1.09 -13.65 10.30
CA PRO A 24 -2.33 -13.61 11.06
C PRO A 24 -2.19 -14.40 12.35
N LYS A 25 -2.62 -13.81 13.47
CA LYS A 25 -2.57 -14.45 14.80
C LYS A 25 -1.15 -14.80 15.30
N LEU A 26 -0.09 -14.16 14.79
CA LEU A 26 1.29 -14.38 15.23
C LEU A 26 1.48 -14.50 16.75
N GLU A 27 0.88 -13.61 17.55
CA GLU A 27 0.96 -13.68 19.02
C GLU A 27 0.38 -14.96 19.61
N LYS A 28 -0.70 -15.49 19.01
CA LYS A 28 -1.32 -16.74 19.43
C LYS A 28 -0.35 -17.89 19.13
N GLU A 29 0.20 -17.92 17.92
CA GLU A 29 1.10 -18.99 17.50
C GLU A 29 2.40 -18.99 18.32
N ILE A 30 2.97 -17.82 18.63
CA ILE A 30 4.09 -17.70 19.59
C ILE A 30 3.74 -18.29 20.95
N LYS A 31 2.53 -18.01 21.47
CA LYS A 31 2.11 -18.54 22.78
C LYS A 31 1.93 -20.05 22.77
N THR A 32 1.45 -20.60 21.66
CA THR A 32 1.21 -22.04 21.47
C THR A 32 2.51 -22.82 21.28
N HIS A 33 3.42 -22.33 20.44
CA HIS A 33 4.52 -23.13 19.91
C HIS A 33 5.89 -22.84 20.53
N ILE A 34 6.06 -21.73 21.25
CA ILE A 34 7.30 -21.47 22.00
C ILE A 34 7.15 -22.04 23.41
N SER A 35 7.99 -23.00 23.79
CA SER A 35 7.91 -23.61 25.13
C SER A 35 8.64 -22.79 26.20
N ASP A 36 9.79 -22.23 25.84
CA ASP A 36 10.61 -21.43 26.75
C ASP A 36 9.91 -20.11 27.13
N LYS A 37 9.82 -19.84 28.44
CA LYS A 37 9.04 -18.71 28.98
C LYS A 37 9.69 -17.35 28.72
N GLU A 38 11.00 -17.23 28.89
CA GLU A 38 11.69 -15.95 28.73
C GLU A 38 11.79 -15.58 27.24
N ARG A 39 12.14 -16.54 26.39
CA ARG A 39 12.12 -16.35 24.94
C ARG A 39 10.73 -16.02 24.42
N LYS A 40 9.68 -16.68 24.91
CA LYS A 40 8.29 -16.34 24.57
C LYS A 40 7.96 -14.89 24.93
N LYS A 41 8.36 -14.44 26.12
CA LYS A 41 8.13 -13.08 26.59
C LYS A 41 8.88 -12.05 25.73
N GLU A 42 10.12 -12.35 25.34
CA GLU A 42 10.92 -11.52 24.45
C GLU A 42 10.28 -11.40 23.06
N LEU A 43 9.93 -12.52 22.42
CA LEU A 43 9.23 -12.55 21.14
C LEU A 43 7.91 -11.75 21.18
N LEU A 44 7.11 -11.91 22.23
CA LEU A 44 5.87 -11.14 22.40
C LEU A 44 6.14 -9.64 22.58
N SER A 45 7.27 -9.26 23.20
CA SER A 45 7.69 -7.87 23.33
C SER A 45 8.04 -7.26 21.98
N ILE A 46 8.76 -8.01 21.13
CA ILE A 46 9.08 -7.59 19.75
C ILE A 46 7.81 -7.35 18.95
N VAL A 47 6.87 -8.31 18.95
CA VAL A 47 5.58 -8.19 18.25
C VAL A 47 4.78 -7.00 18.75
N LYS A 48 4.72 -6.77 20.08
CA LYS A 48 4.03 -5.60 20.66
C LYS A 48 4.66 -4.29 20.20
N THR A 49 5.99 -4.23 20.10
CA THR A 49 6.72 -3.04 19.64
C THR A 49 6.47 -2.80 18.15
N ALA A 50 6.56 -3.85 17.32
CA ALA A 50 6.21 -3.79 15.90
C ALA A 50 4.80 -3.23 15.70
N LYS A 51 3.79 -3.75 16.42
CA LYS A 51 2.40 -3.26 16.34
C LYS A 51 2.26 -1.78 16.67
N LYS A 52 3.04 -1.26 17.63
CA LYS A 52 3.03 0.17 17.97
C LYS A 52 3.62 1.01 16.83
N GLU A 53 4.73 0.57 16.25
CA GLU A 53 5.38 1.25 15.12
C GLU A 53 4.48 1.24 13.88
N ILE A 54 3.85 0.11 13.57
CA ILE A 54 2.84 -0.03 12.52
C ILE A 54 1.71 0.98 12.72
N LYS A 55 1.15 1.06 13.94
CA LYS A 55 0.07 2.00 14.25
C LYS A 55 0.52 3.45 14.11
N ALA A 56 1.76 3.77 14.51
CA ALA A 56 2.31 5.11 14.39
C ALA A 56 2.49 5.49 12.91
N PHE A 57 3.12 4.61 12.12
CA PHE A 57 3.30 4.78 10.68
C PHE A 57 1.97 4.95 9.94
N ASN A 58 0.97 4.10 10.24
CA ASN A 58 -0.36 4.22 9.64
C ASN A 58 -1.03 5.56 9.99
N LYS A 59 -0.86 6.06 11.21
CA LYS A 59 -1.38 7.38 11.62
C LYS A 59 -0.70 8.52 10.86
N GLU A 60 0.60 8.42 10.56
CA GLU A 60 1.32 9.39 9.74
C GLU A 60 0.85 9.34 8.28
N THR A 61 0.74 8.14 7.73
CA THR A 61 0.17 7.86 6.41
C THR A 61 -1.24 8.45 6.27
N ASP A 62 -2.12 8.26 7.26
CA ASP A 62 -3.47 8.80 7.25
C ASP A 62 -3.48 10.34 7.25
N LYS A 63 -2.54 10.97 7.95
CA LYS A 63 -2.37 12.43 7.90
C LYS A 63 -1.90 12.88 6.53
N ALA A 64 -0.94 12.17 5.93
CA ALA A 64 -0.46 12.46 4.59
C ALA A 64 -1.58 12.31 3.55
N LYS A 65 -2.36 11.22 3.59
CA LYS A 65 -3.56 11.02 2.77
C LYS A 65 -4.54 12.18 2.90
N LYS A 66 -4.86 12.62 4.13
CA LYS A 66 -5.73 13.77 4.36
C LYS A 66 -5.16 15.08 3.80
N LYS A 67 -3.84 15.29 3.89
CA LYS A 67 -3.17 16.45 3.30
C LYS A 67 -3.23 16.40 1.78
N LEU A 68 -2.92 15.26 1.17
CA LEU A 68 -3.00 15.05 -0.28
C LEU A 68 -4.42 15.27 -0.81
N LYS A 69 -5.44 14.77 -0.10
CA LYS A 69 -6.84 15.05 -0.43
C LYS A 69 -7.17 16.55 -0.43
N LYS A 70 -6.62 17.31 0.52
CA LYS A 70 -6.79 18.77 0.55
C LYS A 70 -6.09 19.39 -0.66
N LEU A 71 -4.82 19.06 -0.88
CA LEU A 71 -3.99 19.61 -1.96
C LEU A 71 -4.56 19.34 -3.36
N THR A 72 -5.09 18.13 -3.56
CA THR A 72 -5.73 17.75 -4.83
C THR A 72 -7.03 18.50 -5.11
N ASN A 73 -7.62 19.14 -4.10
CA ASN A 73 -8.85 19.92 -4.21
C ASN A 73 -8.66 21.43 -4.06
N SER A 74 -7.46 21.91 -3.71
CA SER A 74 -7.14 23.32 -3.52
C SER A 74 -6.51 23.96 -4.78
N ARG A 75 -5.51 24.84 -4.61
CA ARG A 75 -5.07 25.80 -5.62
C ARG A 75 -4.30 25.12 -6.76
N ASP A 76 -4.00 25.91 -7.79
CA ASP A 76 -3.43 25.43 -9.05
C ASP A 76 -1.90 25.28 -8.99
N ASP A 77 -1.27 25.74 -7.91
CA ASP A 77 0.17 25.87 -7.68
C ASP A 77 0.73 24.89 -6.63
N GLU A 78 0.02 23.81 -6.34
CA GLU A 78 0.35 22.90 -5.23
C GLU A 78 1.13 21.63 -5.66
N LEU A 79 1.59 21.54 -6.91
CA LEU A 79 2.34 20.38 -7.42
C LEU A 79 3.60 20.10 -6.58
N ASP A 80 4.36 21.14 -6.24
CA ASP A 80 5.56 21.00 -5.42
C ASP A 80 5.25 20.56 -3.98
N GLU A 81 4.12 21.01 -3.43
CA GLU A 81 3.64 20.55 -2.12
C GLU A 81 3.23 19.08 -2.14
N ILE A 82 2.57 18.65 -3.21
CA ILE A 82 2.20 17.23 -3.44
C ILE A 82 3.46 16.38 -3.56
N LYS A 83 4.44 16.80 -4.37
CA LYS A 83 5.72 16.11 -4.52
C LYS A 83 6.46 15.99 -3.19
N THR A 84 6.61 17.11 -2.47
CA THR A 84 7.24 17.14 -1.14
C THR A 84 6.53 16.19 -0.16
N LEU A 85 5.19 16.13 -0.21
CA LEU A 85 4.42 15.23 0.63
C LEU A 85 4.72 13.75 0.32
N PHE A 86 4.86 13.38 -0.95
CA PHE A 86 5.25 12.04 -1.36
C PHE A 86 6.67 11.71 -0.90
N ASP A 87 7.64 12.61 -1.13
CA ASP A 87 9.04 12.41 -0.75
C ASP A 87 9.18 12.17 0.77
N VAL A 88 8.54 13.02 1.59
CA VAL A 88 8.54 12.87 3.06
C VAL A 88 7.91 11.55 3.49
N ASN A 89 6.79 11.16 2.88
CA ASN A 89 6.11 9.89 3.21
C ASN A 89 6.95 8.68 2.80
N PHE A 90 7.65 8.76 1.67
CA PHE A 90 8.55 7.73 1.17
C PHE A 90 9.77 7.53 2.08
N GLU A 91 10.39 8.62 2.56
CA GLU A 91 11.46 8.53 3.55
C GLU A 91 11.00 7.93 4.89
N SER A 92 9.80 8.30 5.36
CA SER A 92 9.20 7.68 6.57
C SER A 92 9.00 6.18 6.36
N ARG A 93 8.51 5.77 5.19
CA ARG A 93 8.34 4.36 4.83
C ARG A 93 9.65 3.58 4.87
N LYS A 94 10.72 4.07 4.24
CA LYS A 94 12.03 3.39 4.24
C LYS A 94 12.56 3.18 5.66
N LYS A 95 12.42 4.17 6.54
CA LYS A 95 12.79 4.06 7.97
C LYS A 95 11.96 2.99 8.68
N PHE A 96 10.65 3.00 8.46
CA PHE A 96 9.74 2.01 9.01
C PHE A 96 10.08 0.58 8.53
N GLN A 97 10.29 0.39 7.23
CA GLN A 97 10.66 -0.90 6.62
C GLN A 97 11.97 -1.44 7.20
N LYS A 98 13.00 -0.59 7.34
CA LYS A 98 14.25 -0.98 8.01
C LYS A 98 14.01 -1.49 9.43
N SER A 99 13.19 -0.79 10.22
CA SER A 99 12.82 -1.22 11.57
C SER A 99 12.07 -2.56 11.58
N MET A 100 11.24 -2.82 10.57
CA MET A 100 10.55 -4.12 10.43
C MET A 100 11.53 -5.24 10.10
N VAL A 101 12.51 -5.00 9.22
CA VAL A 101 13.58 -5.97 8.94
C VAL A 101 14.41 -6.24 10.20
N ASP A 102 14.78 -5.21 10.96
CA ASP A 102 15.55 -5.35 12.20
C ASP A 102 14.84 -6.30 13.18
N LYS A 103 13.54 -6.06 13.43
CA LYS A 103 12.72 -6.90 14.31
C LYS A 103 12.56 -8.32 13.77
N ARG A 104 12.48 -8.48 12.43
CA ARG A 104 12.32 -9.77 11.76
C ARG A 104 13.56 -10.65 11.94
N LEU A 105 14.74 -10.03 11.90
CA LEU A 105 16.01 -10.69 12.18
C LEU A 105 16.18 -11.00 13.67
N GLU A 106 15.73 -10.11 14.56
CA GLU A 106 15.72 -10.34 16.01
C GLU A 106 14.86 -11.57 16.34
N MET A 107 13.63 -11.65 15.83
CA MET A 107 12.75 -12.81 16.05
C MET A 107 13.34 -14.11 15.48
N GLN A 108 13.98 -14.04 14.31
CA GLN A 108 14.67 -15.19 13.71
C GLN A 108 15.78 -15.75 14.59
N SER A 109 16.53 -14.88 15.28
CA SER A 109 17.61 -15.29 16.17
C SER A 109 17.12 -16.01 17.44
N LEU A 110 15.87 -15.76 17.83
CA LEU A 110 15.28 -16.31 19.04
C LEU A 110 14.61 -17.68 18.79
N MET A 111 13.93 -17.86 17.66
CA MET A 111 13.20 -19.10 17.36
C MET A 111 14.13 -20.22 16.86
N THR A 112 13.79 -21.49 17.08
CA THR A 112 14.39 -22.60 16.32
C THR A 112 13.77 -22.71 14.91
N ASP A 113 14.33 -23.54 14.03
CA ASP A 113 13.73 -23.81 12.72
C ASP A 113 12.32 -24.43 12.84
N GLU A 114 12.13 -25.36 13.77
CA GLU A 114 10.83 -26.00 14.01
C GLU A 114 9.80 -25.01 14.58
N GLU A 115 10.21 -24.18 15.53
CA GLU A 115 9.35 -23.13 16.08
C GLU A 115 8.99 -22.10 15.01
N TRP A 116 9.95 -21.71 14.18
CA TRP A 116 9.70 -20.80 13.06
C TRP A 116 8.65 -21.36 12.13
N LYS A 117 8.83 -22.60 11.64
CA LYS A 117 7.86 -23.28 10.78
C LYS A 117 6.47 -23.33 11.41
N ASN A 118 6.38 -23.68 12.69
CA ASN A 118 5.10 -23.78 13.39
C ASN A 118 4.42 -22.42 13.63
N VAL A 119 5.19 -21.38 13.93
CA VAL A 119 4.66 -20.05 14.23
C VAL A 119 4.33 -19.26 12.97
N ILE A 120 5.11 -19.46 11.91
CA ILE A 120 5.15 -18.57 10.76
C ILE A 120 4.58 -19.27 9.52
N GLU A 121 5.12 -20.43 9.12
CA GLU A 121 4.69 -21.10 7.87
C GLU A 121 3.25 -21.64 8.00
N ASN A 122 2.89 -22.19 9.17
CA ASN A 122 1.54 -22.72 9.39
C ASN A 122 0.48 -21.63 9.60
N ALA A 123 0.87 -20.46 10.09
CA ALA A 123 -0.02 -19.34 10.34
C ALA A 123 -0.50 -18.65 9.05
N VAL A 124 0.19 -18.91 7.94
CA VAL A 124 -0.01 -18.26 6.64
C VAL A 124 -0.78 -19.17 5.68
N SER A 125 -0.87 -20.49 5.96
CA SER A 125 -1.70 -21.42 5.17
C SER A 125 -3.19 -21.12 5.38
N PRO A 126 -3.89 -20.50 4.43
CA PRO A 126 -5.30 -20.22 4.59
C PRO A 126 -6.05 -21.54 4.48
N THR A 127 -6.97 -21.82 5.42
CA THR A 127 -8.00 -22.83 5.14
C THR A 127 -8.77 -22.42 3.87
N GLY A 128 -9.26 -23.34 3.05
CA GLY A 128 -9.99 -22.97 1.80
C GLY A 128 -11.22 -22.06 2.00
N LYS A 129 -11.70 -21.89 3.24
CA LYS A 129 -12.72 -20.88 3.60
C LYS A 129 -12.16 -19.45 3.71
N ILE A 130 -10.91 -19.30 4.17
CA ILE A 130 -10.20 -18.02 4.25
C ILE A 130 -9.80 -17.58 2.84
N GLU A 131 -9.26 -18.50 2.03
CA GLU A 131 -8.92 -18.27 0.62
C GLU A 131 -10.11 -17.75 -0.18
N ARG A 132 -11.24 -18.48 -0.18
CA ARG A 132 -12.49 -18.02 -0.84
C ARG A 132 -13.02 -16.68 -0.32
N LYS A 133 -12.67 -16.29 0.90
CA LYS A 133 -13.07 -14.99 1.46
C LYS A 133 -12.12 -13.89 0.97
N ALA A 134 -10.83 -14.16 0.92
CA ALA A 134 -9.82 -13.27 0.33
C ALA A 134 -10.14 -13.02 -1.15
N ASP A 135 -10.37 -14.07 -1.95
CA ASP A 135 -10.73 -13.96 -3.37
C ASP A 135 -11.95 -13.06 -3.59
N LYS A 136 -12.99 -13.21 -2.76
CA LYS A 136 -14.19 -12.38 -2.83
C LYS A 136 -13.94 -10.93 -2.43
N GLU A 137 -13.04 -10.69 -1.48
CA GLU A 137 -12.66 -9.35 -1.04
C GLU A 137 -11.81 -8.67 -2.12
N ASP A 138 -10.94 -9.41 -2.79
CA ASP A 138 -10.11 -8.93 -3.90
C ASP A 138 -10.96 -8.69 -5.17
N ASP A 139 -11.85 -9.61 -5.57
CA ASP A 139 -12.82 -9.40 -6.66
C ASP A 139 -13.67 -8.15 -6.45
N LYS A 140 -14.10 -7.92 -5.20
CA LYS A 140 -14.91 -6.76 -4.83
C LYS A 140 -14.07 -5.49 -4.86
N PHE A 141 -12.81 -5.60 -4.47
CA PHE A 141 -11.85 -4.51 -4.52
C PHE A 141 -11.60 -4.07 -5.97
N ASP A 142 -11.27 -5.01 -6.86
CA ASP A 142 -10.99 -4.73 -8.27
C ASP A 142 -12.18 -4.06 -8.96
N LYS A 143 -13.40 -4.59 -8.76
CA LYS A 143 -14.63 -3.97 -9.28
C LYS A 143 -14.84 -2.54 -8.80
N GLN A 144 -14.40 -2.22 -7.58
CA GLN A 144 -14.51 -0.85 -7.05
C GLN A 144 -13.45 0.07 -7.64
N VAL A 145 -12.22 -0.43 -7.82
CA VAL A 145 -11.14 0.30 -8.51
C VAL A 145 -11.56 0.59 -9.94
N ASP A 146 -11.99 -0.42 -10.70
CA ASP A 146 -12.43 -0.26 -12.09
C ASP A 146 -13.58 0.74 -12.22
N LYS A 147 -14.59 0.65 -11.33
CA LYS A 147 -15.71 1.59 -11.32
C LYS A 147 -15.25 3.03 -11.05
N LEU A 148 -14.35 3.23 -10.08
CA LEU A 148 -13.82 4.56 -9.78
C LEU A 148 -13.06 5.14 -10.98
N MET A 149 -12.26 4.31 -11.65
CA MET A 149 -11.49 4.72 -12.82
C MET A 149 -12.41 5.04 -14.01
N GLU A 150 -13.48 4.26 -14.19
CA GLU A 150 -14.51 4.53 -15.18
C GLU A 150 -15.22 5.88 -14.90
N ASP A 151 -15.55 6.18 -13.65
CA ASP A 151 -16.19 7.44 -13.25
C ASP A 151 -15.27 8.65 -13.50
N ILE A 152 -13.96 8.53 -13.20
CA ILE A 152 -12.98 9.58 -13.49
C ILE A 152 -12.85 9.79 -15.00
N ASN A 153 -12.71 8.71 -15.79
CA ASN A 153 -12.63 8.80 -17.25
C ASN A 153 -13.90 9.45 -17.84
N LYS A 154 -15.09 9.02 -17.42
CA LYS A 154 -16.37 9.64 -17.83
C LYS A 154 -16.41 11.13 -17.52
N SER A 155 -15.86 11.54 -16.38
CA SER A 155 -15.77 12.96 -16.02
C SER A 155 -14.85 13.72 -16.97
N ILE A 156 -13.66 13.18 -17.29
CA ILE A 156 -12.73 13.76 -18.28
C ILE A 156 -13.43 13.90 -19.63
N GLN A 157 -14.04 12.81 -20.13
CA GLN A 157 -14.72 12.75 -21.42
C GLN A 157 -15.85 13.77 -21.56
N LYS A 158 -16.64 13.95 -20.49
CA LYS A 158 -17.81 14.84 -20.45
C LYS A 158 -17.44 16.30 -20.22
N LYS A 159 -16.36 16.58 -19.49
CA LYS A 159 -16.06 17.93 -19.00
C LYS A 159 -15.04 18.65 -19.85
N VAL A 160 -14.02 17.96 -20.36
CA VAL A 160 -13.03 18.59 -21.24
C VAL A 160 -13.63 18.74 -22.63
N MET A 161 -13.89 19.96 -23.07
CA MET A 161 -14.64 20.19 -24.31
C MET A 161 -13.77 20.09 -25.56
N ASP A 162 -12.53 20.55 -25.46
CA ASP A 162 -11.57 20.53 -26.57
C ASP A 162 -11.01 19.12 -26.78
N SER A 163 -11.06 18.63 -28.03
CA SER A 163 -10.70 17.25 -28.35
C SER A 163 -9.22 16.95 -28.14
N LEU A 164 -8.33 17.89 -28.48
CA LEU A 164 -6.88 17.70 -28.37
C LEU A 164 -6.45 17.74 -26.90
N ARG A 165 -6.95 18.73 -26.14
CA ARG A 165 -6.70 18.81 -24.69
C ARG A 165 -7.23 17.58 -23.96
N LYS A 166 -8.40 17.06 -24.38
CA LYS A 166 -8.99 15.84 -23.83
C LYS A 166 -8.09 14.63 -24.06
N GLU A 167 -7.58 14.46 -25.27
CA GLU A 167 -6.68 13.35 -25.60
C GLU A 167 -5.47 13.31 -24.66
N HIS A 168 -4.80 14.43 -24.44
CA HIS A 168 -3.67 14.51 -23.49
C HIS A 168 -4.06 14.06 -22.07
N VAL A 169 -5.19 14.56 -21.55
CA VAL A 169 -5.64 14.20 -20.19
C VAL A 169 -6.03 12.72 -20.10
N VAL A 170 -6.66 12.17 -21.14
CA VAL A 170 -7.04 10.74 -21.20
C VAL A 170 -5.81 9.84 -21.25
N VAL A 171 -4.80 10.18 -22.05
CA VAL A 171 -3.53 9.42 -22.10
C VAL A 171 -2.87 9.40 -20.74
N ALA A 172 -2.69 10.57 -20.10
CA ALA A 172 -2.07 10.62 -18.77
C ALA A 172 -2.89 9.86 -17.71
N PHE A 173 -4.23 9.88 -17.81
CA PHE A 173 -5.10 9.12 -16.92
C PHE A 173 -4.95 7.61 -17.12
N ASN A 174 -4.85 7.15 -18.36
CA ASN A 174 -4.68 5.74 -18.69
C ASN A 174 -3.33 5.22 -18.20
N ASN A 175 -2.23 5.97 -18.38
CA ASN A 175 -0.92 5.61 -17.85
C ASN A 175 -0.94 5.45 -16.32
N TYR A 176 -1.57 6.40 -15.62
CA TYR A 176 -1.75 6.31 -14.17
C TYR A 176 -2.58 5.09 -13.74
N ASN A 177 -3.69 4.82 -14.44
CA ASN A 177 -4.53 3.65 -14.16
C ASN A 177 -3.78 2.33 -14.41
N GLU A 178 -3.00 2.25 -15.47
CA GLU A 178 -2.16 1.09 -15.78
C GLU A 178 -1.11 0.87 -14.69
N ALA A 179 -0.33 1.90 -14.34
CA ALA A 179 0.65 1.83 -13.26
C ALA A 179 0.02 1.36 -11.93
N LEU A 180 -1.18 1.84 -11.64
CA LEU A 180 -1.93 1.43 -10.45
C LEU A 180 -2.33 -0.05 -10.50
N LYS A 181 -2.82 -0.54 -11.65
CA LYS A 181 -3.17 -1.95 -11.83
C LYS A 181 -1.95 -2.85 -11.68
N THR A 182 -0.84 -2.50 -12.34
CA THR A 182 0.44 -3.18 -12.19
C THR A 182 0.89 -3.22 -10.73
N HIS A 183 0.81 -2.10 -10.00
CA HIS A 183 1.18 -2.08 -8.59
C HIS A 183 0.29 -2.99 -7.73
N ILE A 184 -1.01 -3.10 -8.02
CA ILE A 184 -1.92 -4.01 -7.32
C ILE A 184 -1.54 -5.46 -7.63
N GLU A 185 -1.42 -5.81 -8.91
CA GLU A 185 -1.12 -7.17 -9.38
C GLU A 185 0.26 -7.66 -8.90
N GLU A 186 1.30 -6.86 -9.14
CA GLU A 186 2.67 -7.20 -8.74
C GLU A 186 2.88 -7.06 -7.22
N GLY A 187 2.20 -6.11 -6.57
CA GLY A 187 2.25 -5.97 -5.11
C GLY A 187 1.73 -7.22 -4.38
N LEU A 188 0.75 -7.93 -4.96
CA LEU A 188 0.25 -9.20 -4.44
C LEU A 188 1.28 -10.33 -4.57
N SER A 189 2.08 -10.35 -5.64
CA SER A 189 3.12 -11.37 -5.84
C SER A 189 4.29 -11.23 -4.86
N ILE A 190 4.58 -9.99 -4.43
CA ILE A 190 5.64 -9.67 -3.45
C ILE A 190 5.12 -9.78 -1.99
N SER A 191 3.87 -10.18 -1.78
CA SER A 191 3.28 -10.34 -0.45
C SER A 191 3.92 -11.49 0.35
N TYR A 192 3.78 -11.45 1.67
CA TYR A 192 4.28 -12.49 2.57
C TYR A 192 3.78 -13.90 2.20
N GLU A 193 2.53 -14.00 1.71
CA GLU A 193 1.88 -15.26 1.34
C GLU A 193 2.54 -15.91 0.12
N ASN A 194 2.98 -15.08 -0.83
CA ASN A 194 3.48 -15.51 -2.14
C ASN A 194 5.01 -15.47 -2.25
N ASN A 195 5.70 -14.78 -1.35
CA ASN A 195 7.15 -14.60 -1.39
C ASN A 195 7.88 -15.62 -0.51
N GLU A 196 8.71 -16.48 -1.11
CA GLU A 196 9.48 -17.51 -0.39
C GLU A 196 10.51 -16.90 0.57
N VAL A 197 11.19 -15.82 0.16
CA VAL A 197 12.19 -15.12 0.99
C VAL A 197 11.55 -14.58 2.26
N ALA A 198 10.35 -14.01 2.16
CA ALA A 198 9.62 -13.51 3.34
C ALA A 198 9.38 -14.63 4.38
N ARG A 199 9.11 -15.86 3.91
CA ARG A 199 8.80 -17.03 4.75
C ARG A 199 10.03 -17.74 5.30
N LYS A 200 11.13 -17.71 4.56
CA LYS A 200 12.39 -18.40 4.90
C LYS A 200 12.96 -17.87 6.22
N ARG A 201 13.10 -18.75 7.24
CA ARG A 201 13.72 -18.34 8.52
C ARG A 201 15.06 -17.69 8.26
N THR A 202 15.90 -18.32 7.46
CA THR A 202 17.30 -17.92 7.20
C THR A 202 17.47 -16.79 6.18
N ALA A 203 16.42 -16.05 5.85
CA ALA A 203 16.53 -14.86 5.02
C ALA A 203 17.51 -13.86 5.65
N THR A 204 18.39 -13.32 4.82
CA THR A 204 19.36 -12.29 5.17
C THR A 204 18.71 -10.91 5.22
N ARG A 205 19.41 -9.93 5.79
CA ARG A 205 18.96 -8.54 5.78
C ARG A 205 18.75 -8.05 4.35
N GLU A 206 19.69 -8.35 3.47
CA GLU A 206 19.73 -7.92 2.09
C GLU A 206 18.54 -8.50 1.32
N GLU A 207 18.31 -9.81 1.44
CA GLU A 207 17.14 -10.49 0.86
C GLU A 207 15.81 -9.90 1.36
N LEU A 208 15.68 -9.60 2.66
CA LEU A 208 14.46 -9.00 3.22
C LEU A 208 14.26 -7.54 2.79
N MET A 209 15.35 -6.77 2.64
CA MET A 209 15.30 -5.40 2.15
C MET A 209 14.97 -5.33 0.67
N GLU A 210 15.40 -6.31 -0.13
CA GLU A 210 15.09 -6.39 -1.56
C GLU A 210 13.59 -6.45 -1.83
N ILE A 211 12.84 -7.20 -1.00
CA ILE A 211 11.36 -7.21 -1.04
C ILE A 211 10.82 -5.78 -0.91
N TYR A 212 11.35 -5.01 0.04
CA TYR A 212 10.92 -3.63 0.26
C TYR A 212 11.36 -2.67 -0.83
N ILE A 213 12.52 -2.91 -1.46
CA ILE A 213 12.99 -2.13 -2.60
C ILE A 213 12.02 -2.29 -3.77
N GLN A 214 11.70 -3.53 -4.15
CA GLN A 214 10.75 -3.82 -5.24
C GLN A 214 9.37 -3.20 -4.97
N GLN A 215 8.85 -3.35 -3.76
CA GLN A 215 7.61 -2.72 -3.33
C GLN A 215 7.64 -1.18 -3.40
N ASN A 216 8.78 -0.57 -3.11
CA ASN A 216 8.97 0.88 -3.17
C ASN A 216 9.10 1.37 -4.61
N GLU A 217 9.73 0.60 -5.50
CA GLU A 217 9.83 0.90 -6.92
C GLU A 217 8.44 0.94 -7.57
N LEU A 218 7.60 -0.07 -7.33
CA LEU A 218 6.22 -0.08 -7.82
C LEU A 218 5.41 1.14 -7.34
N ARG A 219 5.59 1.53 -6.07
CA ARG A 219 4.94 2.74 -5.54
C ARG A 219 5.44 4.01 -6.22
N ASN A 220 6.74 4.11 -6.46
CA ASN A 220 7.32 5.27 -7.13
C ASN A 220 6.79 5.43 -8.55
N VAL A 221 6.58 4.33 -9.28
CA VAL A 221 5.94 4.37 -10.61
C VAL A 221 4.53 4.97 -10.48
N VAL A 222 3.69 4.44 -9.58
CA VAL A 222 2.33 4.98 -9.34
C VAL A 222 2.36 6.46 -8.95
N TYR A 223 3.31 6.85 -8.09
CA TYR A 223 3.44 8.25 -7.65
C TYR A 223 3.86 9.18 -8.78
N ASN A 224 4.81 8.77 -9.62
CA ASN A 224 5.26 9.55 -10.77
C ASN A 224 4.14 9.72 -11.79
N GLU A 225 3.40 8.66 -12.12
CA GLU A 225 2.27 8.74 -13.04
C GLU A 225 1.12 9.59 -12.47
N PHE A 226 0.90 9.56 -11.15
CA PHE A 226 -0.05 10.47 -10.51
C PHE A 226 0.37 11.94 -10.63
N LEU A 227 1.67 12.24 -10.43
CA LEU A 227 2.20 13.60 -10.59
C LEU A 227 2.07 14.08 -12.03
N GLU A 228 2.38 13.23 -13.01
CA GLU A 228 2.23 13.57 -14.43
C GLU A 228 0.77 13.73 -14.85
N LEU A 229 -0.15 12.90 -14.33
CA LEU A 229 -1.58 13.12 -14.49
C LEU A 229 -2.00 14.49 -13.92
N TYR A 230 -1.58 14.81 -12.70
CA TYR A 230 -1.94 16.08 -12.05
C TYR A 230 -1.40 17.28 -12.85
N LYS A 231 -0.15 17.21 -13.29
CA LYS A 231 0.51 18.22 -14.14
C LYS A 231 -0.19 18.35 -15.50
N THR A 232 -0.59 17.25 -16.13
CA THR A 232 -1.33 17.25 -17.40
C THR A 232 -2.71 17.89 -17.24
N ILE A 233 -3.42 17.57 -16.15
CA ILE A 233 -4.70 18.23 -15.83
C ILE A 233 -4.48 19.74 -15.67
N LEU A 234 -3.42 20.18 -14.97
CA LEU A 234 -3.11 21.60 -14.83
C LEU A 234 -2.84 22.29 -16.17
N ALA A 235 -2.13 21.64 -17.08
CA ALA A 235 -1.75 22.22 -18.36
C ALA A 235 -2.90 22.25 -19.39
N PHE A 236 -3.73 21.20 -19.43
CA PHE A 236 -4.70 20.99 -20.51
C PHE A 236 -6.16 21.23 -20.10
N THR A 237 -6.44 21.67 -18.88
CA THR A 237 -7.82 21.96 -18.44
C THR A 237 -8.00 23.38 -17.96
N THR A 238 -9.17 23.96 -18.27
CA THR A 238 -9.63 25.22 -17.67
C THR A 238 -9.95 25.01 -16.19
N LYS A 239 -10.03 26.11 -15.43
CA LYS A 239 -10.36 26.07 -14.00
C LYS A 239 -11.67 25.31 -13.67
N ASN A 240 -12.69 25.44 -14.52
CA ASN A 240 -13.98 24.77 -14.32
C ASN A 240 -13.91 23.27 -14.64
N GLU A 241 -13.25 22.90 -15.75
CA GLU A 241 -13.00 21.51 -16.12
C GLU A 241 -12.19 20.80 -15.03
N ARG A 242 -11.11 21.45 -14.58
CA ARG A 242 -10.22 20.99 -13.52
C ARG A 242 -10.95 20.69 -12.23
N ARG A 243 -11.81 21.59 -11.77
CA ARG A 243 -12.60 21.41 -10.54
C ARG A 243 -13.48 20.16 -10.64
N ALA A 244 -14.08 19.90 -11.80
CA ALA A 244 -14.90 18.71 -12.01
C ALA A 244 -14.08 17.42 -11.95
N ILE A 245 -12.91 17.40 -12.60
CA ILE A 245 -12.00 16.24 -12.59
C ILE A 245 -11.43 16.00 -11.19
N ARG A 246 -10.94 17.05 -10.50
CA ARG A 246 -10.43 16.98 -9.12
C ARG A 246 -11.48 16.46 -8.15
N SER A 247 -12.76 16.80 -8.34
CA SER A 247 -13.84 16.29 -7.49
C SER A 247 -14.07 14.78 -7.63
N GLU A 248 -13.67 14.18 -8.75
CA GLU A 248 -13.68 12.73 -8.94
C GLU A 248 -12.40 12.11 -8.41
N LEU A 249 -11.23 12.67 -8.75
CA LEU A 249 -9.93 12.22 -8.23
C LEU A 249 -9.87 12.20 -6.70
N LYS A 250 -10.50 13.18 -6.02
CA LYS A 250 -10.49 13.21 -4.55
C LYS A 250 -11.11 11.96 -3.91
N LYS A 251 -12.02 11.28 -4.62
CA LYS A 251 -12.70 10.07 -4.15
C LYS A 251 -11.71 8.90 -4.01
N MET A 252 -10.58 8.95 -4.72
CA MET A 252 -9.47 8.03 -4.51
C MET A 252 -8.90 8.15 -3.09
N PHE A 253 -8.96 9.35 -2.51
CA PHE A 253 -8.46 9.67 -1.16
C PHE A 253 -9.52 9.67 -0.07
N ASP A 254 -10.73 9.20 -0.37
CA ASP A 254 -11.79 9.04 0.62
C ASP A 254 -11.78 7.66 1.29
#